data_AF-A0A1K1M835-F1
#
_entry.id   AF-A0A1K1M835-F1
#
_cell.length_a   1.000
_cell.length_b   1.000
_cell.length_c   1.000
_cell.angle_alpha   90.00
_cell.angle_beta   90.00
_cell.angle_gamma   90.00
#
_symmetry.space_group_name_H-M   'P 1'
#
loop_
_entity.id
_entity.type
_entity.pdbx_description
1 polymer ?
#
loop_
_entity_poly.entity_id
_entity_poly.type
_entity_poly.pdbx_seq_one_letter_code
_entity_poly.pdbx_strand_id
1 'polypeptide(L)'
;MDYSVEYRKNSIEMELFRQKYHDREKYLAYCRECPKYNTVWSCPPLQKDADAYLSKYAWVNVVGAKIILDQTVIEKADTPDKIKSEGWRIVTKVKHKVEAELLKLELQRPGSIALSSGGCNLCRECPRKAGKSCRQPDKMRYSMDAFGFDLSAITKDMLGIEIIWCKDRLPDYFTLIHGILTMEKVPEKVWQSMKLNVNQ
;
A
#
# COMPACT_ATOMS: atom_id res chain seq x y z
N MET A 1 -7.68 14.00 18.90
CA MET A 1 -7.04 12.87 18.19
C MET A 1 -6.24 13.46 17.05
N ASP A 2 -5.04 12.97 16.77
CA ASP A 2 -4.15 13.53 15.74
C ASP A 2 -4.71 13.42 14.31
N TYR A 3 -5.55 12.39 14.07
CA TYR A 3 -6.15 12.09 12.78
C TYR A 3 -7.34 11.13 12.95
N SER A 4 -8.19 11.04 11.93
CA SER A 4 -9.17 9.96 11.75
C SER A 4 -8.84 9.14 10.49
N VAL A 5 -9.42 7.95 10.34
CA VAL A 5 -9.18 7.11 9.15
C VAL A 5 -10.49 6.62 8.58
N GLU A 6 -10.75 6.92 7.32
CA GLU A 6 -11.83 6.30 6.54
C GLU A 6 -11.25 5.16 5.71
N TYR A 7 -11.80 3.96 5.87
CA TYR A 7 -11.43 2.82 5.03
C TYR A 7 -12.45 2.63 3.91
N ARG A 8 -11.95 2.42 2.70
CA ARG A 8 -12.77 2.10 1.52
C ARG A 8 -12.25 0.82 0.91
N LYS A 9 -13.15 0.00 0.41
CA LYS A 9 -12.86 -1.35 -0.05
C LYS A 9 -13.58 -1.59 -1.35
N ASN A 10 -12.90 -2.23 -2.30
CA ASN A 10 -13.51 -2.62 -3.56
C ASN A 10 -12.79 -3.83 -4.16
N SER A 11 -13.43 -4.56 -5.07
CA SER A 11 -12.89 -5.78 -5.66
C SER A 11 -13.23 -5.84 -7.14
N ILE A 12 -12.30 -6.36 -7.93
CA ILE A 12 -12.43 -6.48 -9.39
C ILE A 12 -11.62 -7.66 -9.90
N GLU A 13 -12.01 -8.23 -11.03
CA GLU A 13 -11.27 -9.31 -11.68
C GLU A 13 -9.89 -8.83 -12.15
N MET A 14 -8.88 -9.70 -12.00
CA MET A 14 -7.47 -9.40 -12.30
C MET A 14 -7.27 -8.95 -13.75
N GLU A 15 -7.94 -9.59 -14.71
CA GLU A 15 -7.78 -9.22 -16.12
C GLU A 15 -8.29 -7.80 -16.38
N LEU A 16 -9.48 -7.45 -15.87
CA LEU A 16 -10.02 -6.09 -15.99
C LEU A 16 -9.18 -5.07 -15.20
N PHE A 17 -8.66 -5.46 -14.03
CA PHE A 17 -7.75 -4.63 -13.24
C PHE A 17 -6.51 -4.26 -14.03
N ARG A 18 -5.88 -5.25 -14.67
CA ARG A 18 -4.65 -5.06 -15.45
C ARG A 18 -4.92 -4.20 -16.69
N GLN A 19 -6.02 -4.45 -17.40
CA GLN A 19 -6.41 -3.63 -18.56
C GLN A 19 -6.57 -2.14 -18.20
N LYS A 20 -7.09 -1.84 -17.01
CA LYS A 20 -7.35 -0.46 -16.58
C LYS A 20 -6.14 0.23 -15.96
N TYR A 21 -5.33 -0.50 -15.20
CA TYR A 21 -4.39 0.13 -14.26
C TYR A 21 -2.95 -0.37 -14.40
N HIS A 22 -2.60 -1.19 -15.39
CA HIS A 22 -1.26 -1.77 -15.49
C HIS A 22 -0.50 -1.20 -16.69
N ASP A 23 0.41 -0.26 -16.40
CA ASP A 23 1.37 0.28 -17.36
C ASP A 23 2.76 0.24 -16.73
N ARG A 24 3.43 -0.90 -16.94
CA ARG A 24 4.71 -1.20 -16.28
C ARG A 24 5.79 -0.21 -16.66
N GLU A 25 5.89 0.16 -17.93
CA GLU A 25 6.95 1.03 -18.41
C GLU A 25 6.82 2.42 -17.77
N LYS A 26 5.62 2.99 -17.85
CA LYS A 26 5.33 4.32 -17.29
C LYS A 26 5.51 4.35 -15.78
N TYR A 27 4.87 3.43 -15.04
CA TYR A 27 4.88 3.51 -13.58
C TYR A 27 6.19 3.06 -12.94
N LEU A 28 6.93 2.14 -13.56
CA LEU A 28 8.28 1.81 -13.09
C LEU A 28 9.28 2.93 -13.37
N ALA A 29 9.05 3.80 -14.37
CA ALA A 29 9.89 4.97 -14.59
C ALA A 29 9.83 5.91 -13.39
N TYR A 30 8.64 6.24 -12.87
CA TYR A 30 8.50 7.02 -11.63
C TYR A 30 9.17 6.32 -10.43
N CYS A 31 9.07 5.00 -10.34
CA CYS A 31 9.74 4.27 -9.27
C CYS A 31 11.26 4.40 -9.32
N ARG A 32 11.90 4.50 -10.51
CA ARG A 32 13.37 4.62 -10.62
C ARG A 32 13.91 5.92 -10.02
N GLU A 33 13.09 6.96 -9.94
CA GLU A 33 13.44 8.24 -9.30
C GLU A 33 13.29 8.20 -7.77
N CYS A 34 12.64 7.17 -7.23
CA CYS A 34 12.44 7.02 -5.79
C CYS A 34 13.69 6.45 -5.09
N PRO A 35 14.15 7.02 -3.96
CA PRO A 35 15.28 6.49 -3.19
C PRO A 35 15.11 5.04 -2.69
N LYS A 36 13.87 4.53 -2.66
CA LYS A 36 13.56 3.15 -2.28
C LYS A 36 13.75 2.14 -3.43
N TYR A 37 13.91 2.61 -4.67
CA TYR A 37 14.13 1.77 -5.83
C TYR A 37 15.38 0.91 -5.64
N ASN A 38 15.22 -0.39 -5.84
CA ASN A 38 16.26 -1.39 -5.67
C ASN A 38 16.95 -1.43 -4.29
N THR A 39 16.46 -0.68 -3.29
CA THR A 39 17.02 -0.64 -1.93
C THR A 39 16.08 -1.21 -0.87
N VAL A 40 14.78 -1.39 -1.19
CA VAL A 40 13.78 -2.01 -0.31
C VAL A 40 13.17 -3.26 -0.96
N TRP A 41 13.09 -4.37 -0.24
CA TRP A 41 12.62 -5.67 -0.76
C TRP A 41 11.21 -5.66 -1.36
N SER A 42 10.30 -4.85 -0.84
CA SER A 42 8.94 -4.74 -1.37
C SER A 42 8.83 -3.88 -2.64
N CYS A 43 9.85 -3.06 -2.94
CA CYS A 43 9.85 -2.10 -4.05
C CYS A 43 10.42 -2.73 -5.33
N PRO A 44 10.20 -2.12 -6.51
CA PRO A 44 10.81 -2.59 -7.74
C PRO A 44 12.35 -2.41 -7.74
N PRO A 45 13.08 -3.13 -8.61
CA PRO A 45 12.58 -4.19 -9.49
C PRO A 45 12.20 -5.45 -8.72
N LEU A 46 11.23 -6.22 -9.23
CA LEU A 46 10.92 -7.54 -8.70
C LEU A 46 12.05 -8.52 -9.04
N GLN A 47 12.32 -9.48 -8.15
CA GLN A 47 13.22 -10.61 -8.46
C GLN A 47 12.49 -11.78 -9.15
N LYS A 48 11.27 -11.54 -9.61
CA LYS A 48 10.39 -12.51 -10.26
C LYS A 48 9.70 -11.82 -11.43
N ASP A 49 9.31 -12.59 -12.43
CA ASP A 49 8.47 -12.08 -13.51
C ASP A 49 7.11 -11.65 -12.96
N ALA A 50 6.73 -10.39 -13.23
CA ALA A 50 5.53 -9.81 -12.65
C ALA A 50 4.26 -10.40 -13.28
N ASP A 51 4.27 -10.71 -14.58
CA ASP A 51 3.09 -11.22 -15.27
C ASP A 51 2.81 -12.67 -14.87
N ALA A 52 3.83 -13.52 -14.82
CA ALA A 52 3.75 -14.87 -14.27
C ALA A 52 3.41 -14.89 -12.77
N TYR A 53 3.74 -13.83 -12.03
CA TYR A 53 3.32 -13.68 -10.65
C TYR A 53 1.83 -13.39 -10.56
N LEU A 54 1.34 -12.41 -11.32
CA LEU A 54 -0.04 -11.95 -11.28
C LEU A 54 -1.03 -12.94 -11.90
N SER A 55 -0.63 -13.68 -12.93
CA SER A 55 -1.49 -14.63 -13.67
C SER A 55 -2.03 -15.79 -12.83
N LYS A 56 -1.53 -15.96 -11.59
CA LYS A 56 -1.98 -16.97 -10.64
C LYS A 56 -3.27 -16.58 -9.92
N TYR A 57 -3.69 -15.32 -10.02
CA TYR A 57 -4.80 -14.77 -9.26
C TYR A 57 -5.89 -14.28 -10.21
N ALA A 58 -7.15 -14.55 -9.85
CA ALA A 58 -8.31 -14.13 -10.65
C ALA A 58 -8.93 -12.82 -10.15
N TRP A 59 -8.63 -12.41 -8.92
CA TRP A 59 -9.24 -11.23 -8.28
C TRP A 59 -8.19 -10.34 -7.61
N VAL A 60 -8.44 -9.03 -7.67
CA VAL A 60 -7.75 -8.00 -6.91
C VAL A 60 -8.74 -7.35 -5.96
N ASN A 61 -8.49 -7.43 -4.66
CA ASN A 61 -9.31 -6.79 -3.63
C ASN A 61 -8.48 -5.65 -3.04
N VAL A 62 -8.93 -4.40 -3.22
CA VAL A 62 -8.21 -3.19 -2.86
C VAL A 62 -8.81 -2.58 -1.61
N VAL A 63 -7.96 -2.22 -0.65
CA VAL A 63 -8.33 -1.44 0.53
C VAL A 63 -7.56 -0.13 0.56
N GLY A 64 -8.32 0.97 0.56
CA GLY A 64 -7.83 2.33 0.75
C GLY A 64 -7.99 2.77 2.19
N ALA A 65 -7.01 3.47 2.73
CA ALA A 65 -7.12 4.23 3.97
C ALA A 65 -6.92 5.72 3.66
N LYS A 66 -7.97 6.52 3.87
CA LYS A 66 -7.91 7.99 3.83
C LYS A 66 -7.71 8.49 5.25
N ILE A 67 -6.50 8.96 5.55
CA ILE A 67 -6.08 9.38 6.89
C ILE A 67 -6.25 10.89 6.98
N ILE A 68 -7.35 11.35 7.56
CA ILE A 68 -7.71 12.77 7.64
C ILE A 68 -7.01 13.37 8.84
N LEU A 69 -6.15 14.36 8.60
CA LEU A 69 -5.33 14.96 9.65
C LEU A 69 -6.10 16.04 10.41
N ASP A 70 -5.89 16.12 11.72
CA ASP A 70 -6.36 17.25 12.50
C ASP A 70 -5.56 18.51 12.15
N GLN A 71 -6.24 19.64 12.06
CA GLN A 71 -5.63 20.92 11.69
C GLN A 71 -4.47 21.30 12.63
N THR A 72 -4.57 20.99 13.93
CA THR A 72 -3.51 21.28 14.90
C THR A 72 -2.24 20.47 14.65
N VAL A 73 -2.34 19.27 14.05
CA VAL A 73 -1.17 18.46 13.68
C VAL A 73 -0.47 19.07 12.47
N ILE A 74 -1.26 19.52 11.48
CA ILE A 74 -0.73 20.19 10.30
C ILE A 74 0.02 21.46 10.69
N GLU A 75 -0.56 22.29 11.56
CA GLU A 75 0.03 23.56 12.00
C GLU A 75 1.28 23.38 12.86
N LYS A 76 1.32 22.34 13.70
CA LYS A 76 2.50 22.04 14.53
C LYS A 76 3.68 21.50 13.73
N ALA A 77 3.43 20.92 12.55
CA ALA A 77 4.46 20.46 11.63
C ALA A 77 4.97 21.62 10.75
N ASP A 78 5.61 22.59 11.41
CA ASP A 78 6.08 23.87 10.84
C ASP A 78 7.49 23.84 10.24
N THR A 79 8.15 22.69 10.26
CA THR A 79 9.51 22.50 9.73
C THR A 79 9.58 21.23 8.87
N PRO A 80 10.51 21.16 7.88
CA PRO A 80 10.66 19.97 7.03
C PRO A 80 10.86 18.67 7.82
N ASP A 81 11.63 18.72 8.92
CA ASP A 81 11.85 17.56 9.77
C ASP A 81 10.59 17.11 10.50
N LYS A 82 9.80 18.05 11.04
CA LYS A 82 8.51 17.71 11.68
C LYS A 82 7.49 17.18 10.68
N ILE A 83 7.39 17.79 9.49
CA ILE A 83 6.52 17.31 8.40
C ILE A 83 6.85 15.85 8.09
N LYS A 84 8.14 15.55 7.92
CA LYS A 84 8.60 14.19 7.64
C LYS A 84 8.36 13.23 8.80
N SER A 85 8.70 13.62 10.03
CA SER A 85 8.57 12.74 11.20
C SER A 85 7.12 12.44 11.54
N GLU A 86 6.26 13.46 11.57
CA GLU A 86 4.83 13.31 11.89
C GLU A 86 4.08 12.56 10.79
N GLY A 87 4.31 12.92 9.52
CA GLY A 87 3.75 12.20 8.39
C GLY A 87 4.14 10.72 8.41
N TRP A 88 5.42 10.42 8.65
CA TRP A 88 5.91 9.05 8.73
C TRP A 88 5.32 8.27 9.90
N ARG A 89 5.21 8.90 11.08
CA ARG A 89 4.60 8.29 12.29
C ARG A 89 3.15 7.89 12.02
N ILE A 90 2.35 8.81 11.48
CA ILE A 90 0.93 8.61 11.21
C ILE A 90 0.73 7.53 10.13
N VAL A 91 1.38 7.68 8.98
CA VAL A 91 1.28 6.74 7.86
C VAL A 91 1.73 5.34 8.27
N THR A 92 2.86 5.21 8.99
CA THR A 92 3.38 3.91 9.41
C THR A 92 2.42 3.20 10.37
N LYS A 93 1.83 3.92 11.32
CA LYS A 93 0.86 3.35 12.27
C LYS A 93 -0.36 2.77 11.56
N VAL A 94 -0.94 3.51 10.61
CA VAL A 94 -2.10 3.03 9.84
C VAL A 94 -1.71 1.90 8.88
N LYS A 95 -0.57 2.03 8.19
CA LYS A 95 -0.04 1.01 7.29
C LYS A 95 0.12 -0.35 7.98
N HIS A 96 0.80 -0.39 9.14
CA HIS A 96 1.01 -1.64 9.88
C HIS A 96 -0.30 -2.30 10.33
N LYS A 97 -1.31 -1.50 10.68
CA LYS A 97 -2.63 -2.01 11.03
C LYS A 97 -3.30 -2.71 9.84
N VAL A 98 -3.29 -2.08 8.66
CA VAL A 98 -3.88 -2.66 7.45
C VAL A 98 -3.12 -3.91 7.02
N GLU A 99 -1.79 -3.87 7.03
CA GLU A 99 -0.95 -5.03 6.70
C GLU A 99 -1.18 -6.21 7.64
N ALA A 100 -1.33 -5.97 8.94
CA ALA A 100 -1.61 -7.04 9.89
C ALA A 100 -2.95 -7.73 9.62
N GLU A 101 -4.00 -6.99 9.27
CA GLU A 101 -5.30 -7.57 8.92
C GLU A 101 -5.26 -8.30 7.57
N LEU A 102 -4.53 -7.78 6.58
CA LEU A 102 -4.35 -8.47 5.29
C LEU A 102 -3.55 -9.77 5.44
N LEU A 103 -2.51 -9.79 6.29
CA LEU A 103 -1.75 -11.00 6.58
C LEU A 103 -2.62 -12.06 7.28
N LYS A 104 -3.53 -11.66 8.18
CA LYS A 104 -4.50 -12.58 8.79
C LYS A 104 -5.45 -13.16 7.75
N LEU A 105 -5.96 -12.33 6.85
CA LEU A 105 -6.83 -12.78 5.76
C LEU A 105 -6.09 -13.72 4.80
N GLU A 106 -4.81 -13.43 4.52
CA GLU A 106 -3.95 -14.29 3.70
C GLU A 106 -3.79 -15.67 4.31
N LEU A 107 -3.53 -15.75 5.62
CA LEU A 107 -3.44 -17.03 6.35
C LEU A 107 -4.76 -17.83 6.34
N GLN A 108 -5.89 -17.13 6.36
CA GLN A 108 -7.22 -17.76 6.32
C GLN A 108 -7.63 -18.21 4.92
N ARG A 109 -6.94 -17.74 3.87
CA ARG A 109 -7.24 -18.03 2.47
C ARG A 109 -6.00 -18.52 1.73
N PRO A 110 -5.68 -19.82 1.80
CA PRO A 110 -4.60 -20.41 1.03
C PRO A 110 -4.70 -20.04 -0.46
N GLY A 111 -3.56 -19.74 -1.09
CA GLY A 111 -3.51 -19.29 -2.49
C GLY A 111 -3.79 -17.80 -2.69
N SER A 112 -3.94 -17.03 -1.61
CA SER A 112 -3.96 -15.56 -1.67
C SER A 112 -2.61 -14.93 -1.33
N ILE A 113 -2.40 -13.67 -1.73
CA ILE A 113 -1.24 -12.89 -1.29
C ILE A 113 -1.59 -11.42 -1.11
N ALA A 114 -1.22 -10.85 0.03
CA ALA A 114 -1.37 -9.43 0.29
C ALA A 114 -0.34 -8.58 -0.48
N LEU A 115 -0.69 -7.31 -0.72
CA LEU A 115 0.15 -6.28 -1.32
C LEU A 115 0.21 -5.06 -0.39
N SER A 116 1.38 -4.44 -0.29
CA SER A 116 1.64 -3.31 0.60
C SER A 116 1.39 -1.96 -0.08
N SER A 117 1.09 -0.94 0.73
CA SER A 117 1.13 0.46 0.30
C SER A 117 2.55 0.99 0.35
N GLY A 118 3.21 1.06 -0.82
CA GLY A 118 4.58 1.55 -0.96
C GLY A 118 5.62 0.71 -0.22
N GLY A 119 6.81 1.27 -0.03
CA GLY A 119 7.95 0.53 0.51
C GLY A 119 7.80 0.07 1.97
N CYS A 120 8.17 -1.19 2.22
CA CYS A 120 8.19 -1.85 3.52
C CYS A 120 9.02 -1.06 4.55
N ASN A 121 8.51 -1.04 5.79
CA ASN A 121 9.04 -0.30 6.93
C ASN A 121 9.13 -1.18 8.20
N LEU A 122 9.28 -2.49 8.03
CA LEU A 122 9.40 -3.46 9.14
C LEU A 122 10.78 -3.43 9.81
N CYS A 123 11.80 -2.89 9.14
CA CYS A 123 13.17 -2.79 9.63
C CYS A 123 13.61 -1.33 9.60
N ARG A 124 14.50 -0.93 10.52
CA ARG A 124 15.14 0.39 10.49
C ARG A 124 15.89 0.64 9.18
N GLU A 125 16.57 -0.39 8.69
CA GLU A 125 17.29 -0.37 7.40
C GLU A 125 17.06 -1.69 6.67
N CYS A 126 16.67 -1.63 5.40
CA CYS A 126 16.40 -2.81 4.59
C CYS A 126 17.72 -3.47 4.14
N PRO A 127 17.89 -4.79 4.34
CA PRO A 127 19.12 -5.49 3.94
C PRO A 127 19.33 -5.57 2.42
N ARG A 128 18.29 -5.28 1.61
CA ARG A 128 18.37 -5.31 0.14
C ARG A 128 19.46 -4.39 -0.41
N LYS A 129 19.63 -3.19 0.17
CA LYS A 129 20.68 -2.25 -0.25
C LYS A 129 22.09 -2.86 -0.18
N ALA A 130 22.30 -3.81 0.73
CA ALA A 130 23.56 -4.55 0.88
C ALA A 130 23.55 -5.92 0.16
N GLY A 131 22.56 -6.20 -0.70
CA GLY A 131 22.39 -7.48 -1.39
C GLY A 131 22.01 -8.65 -0.48
N LYS A 132 21.58 -8.39 0.76
CA LYS A 132 21.28 -9.43 1.76
C LYS A 132 19.79 -9.77 1.81
N SER A 133 19.49 -11.03 2.13
CA SER A 133 18.12 -11.56 2.28
C SER A 133 17.27 -10.77 3.27
N CYS A 134 15.95 -10.76 3.04
CA CYS A 134 15.00 -10.08 3.92
C CYS A 134 15.03 -10.68 5.34
N ARG A 135 14.95 -9.83 6.37
CA ARG A 135 14.90 -10.25 7.78
C ARG A 135 13.51 -10.71 8.24
N GLN A 136 12.47 -10.36 7.49
CA GLN A 136 11.06 -10.64 7.82
C GLN A 136 10.31 -11.15 6.56
N PRO A 137 10.78 -12.24 5.91
CA PRO A 137 10.22 -12.71 4.65
C PRO A 137 8.72 -13.06 4.78
N ASP A 138 8.29 -13.61 5.91
CA ASP A 138 6.90 -14.03 6.14
C ASP A 138 5.92 -12.85 6.22
N LYS A 139 6.41 -11.65 6.57
CA LYS A 139 5.60 -10.43 6.71
C LYS A 139 5.77 -9.47 5.53
N MET A 140 6.90 -9.55 4.81
CA MET A 140 7.18 -8.67 3.69
C MET A 140 6.22 -8.97 2.55
N ARG A 141 5.54 -7.93 2.05
CA ARG A 141 4.71 -8.01 0.86
C ARG A 141 5.16 -6.95 -0.13
N TYR A 142 5.15 -7.31 -1.41
CA TYR A 142 5.46 -6.38 -2.49
C TYR A 142 4.47 -5.23 -2.49
N SER A 143 4.96 -4.05 -2.83
CA SER A 143 4.11 -2.89 -3.00
C SER A 143 3.39 -2.95 -4.34
N MET A 144 2.21 -2.35 -4.44
CA MET A 144 1.43 -2.36 -5.70
C MET A 144 2.20 -1.70 -6.86
N ASP A 145 2.97 -0.66 -6.57
CA ASP A 145 3.89 0.03 -7.49
C ASP A 145 5.03 -0.87 -7.99
N ALA A 146 5.41 -1.92 -7.25
CA ALA A 146 6.44 -2.87 -7.72
C ALA A 146 5.98 -3.69 -8.94
N PHE A 147 4.66 -3.80 -9.15
CA PHE A 147 4.07 -4.41 -10.34
C PHE A 147 3.81 -3.40 -11.46
N GLY A 148 4.03 -2.10 -11.25
CA GLY A 148 3.75 -1.08 -12.27
C GLY A 148 2.27 -0.72 -12.39
N PHE A 149 1.53 -0.76 -11.27
CA PHE A 149 0.14 -0.33 -11.23
C PHE A 149 -0.01 1.20 -11.06
N ASP A 150 -1.00 1.78 -11.72
CA ASP A 150 -1.43 3.17 -11.58
C ASP A 150 -2.18 3.39 -10.27
N LEU A 151 -1.44 3.74 -9.21
CA LEU A 151 -2.06 3.94 -7.90
C LEU A 151 -3.06 5.10 -7.88
N SER A 152 -2.83 6.16 -8.67
CA SER A 152 -3.71 7.33 -8.72
C SER A 152 -5.05 7.00 -9.38
N ALA A 153 -5.03 6.25 -10.48
CA ALA A 153 -6.25 5.78 -11.11
C ALA A 153 -7.00 4.78 -10.22
N ILE A 154 -6.29 3.84 -9.57
CA ILE A 154 -6.95 2.87 -8.69
C ILE A 154 -7.64 3.56 -7.50
N THR A 155 -6.98 4.50 -6.82
CA THR A 155 -7.60 5.19 -5.68
C THR A 155 -8.79 6.04 -6.12
N LYS A 156 -8.70 6.69 -7.27
CA LYS A 156 -9.80 7.50 -7.80
C LYS A 156 -10.98 6.64 -8.21
N ASP A 157 -10.76 5.64 -9.05
CA ASP A 157 -11.82 4.89 -9.71
C ASP A 157 -12.45 3.84 -8.79
N MET A 158 -11.64 3.15 -7.98
CA MET A 158 -12.15 2.08 -7.11
C MET A 158 -12.56 2.58 -5.73
N LEU A 159 -11.97 3.68 -5.25
CA LEU A 159 -12.14 4.14 -3.88
C LEU A 159 -12.70 5.56 -3.78
N GLY A 160 -12.78 6.33 -4.87
CA GLY A 160 -13.22 7.74 -4.83
C GLY A 160 -12.29 8.62 -3.99
N ILE A 161 -10.99 8.32 -3.95
CA ILE A 161 -9.97 9.08 -3.22
C ILE A 161 -8.91 9.58 -4.20
N GLU A 162 -8.72 10.88 -4.28
CA GLU A 162 -7.60 11.48 -4.99
C GLU A 162 -6.35 11.50 -4.10
N ILE A 163 -5.17 11.26 -4.66
CA ILE A 163 -3.93 11.29 -3.89
C ILE A 163 -3.45 12.73 -3.75
N ILE A 164 -3.25 13.18 -2.51
CA ILE A 164 -2.57 14.44 -2.21
C ILE A 164 -1.11 14.14 -1.87
N TRP A 165 -0.20 14.71 -2.65
CA TRP A 165 1.23 14.59 -2.41
C TRP A 165 1.70 15.65 -1.40
N CYS A 166 2.41 15.19 -0.37
CA CYS A 166 3.05 16.06 0.61
C CYS A 166 4.20 16.84 -0.07
N LYS A 167 4.13 18.18 -0.04
CA LYS A 167 5.19 19.08 -0.50
C LYS A 167 5.79 19.80 0.72
N ASP A 168 5.40 21.05 0.93
CA ASP A 168 5.96 21.93 1.97
C ASP A 168 5.12 21.97 3.27
N ARG A 169 4.02 21.22 3.31
CA ARG A 169 3.16 21.02 4.49
C ARG A 169 2.60 19.61 4.49
N LEU A 170 2.18 19.15 5.67
CA LEU A 170 1.33 17.98 5.76
C LEU A 170 0.03 18.20 4.93
N PRO A 171 -0.42 17.21 4.16
CA PRO A 171 -1.66 17.31 3.41
C PRO A 171 -2.87 17.19 4.35
N ASP A 172 -4.04 17.64 3.90
CA ASP A 172 -5.27 17.51 4.70
C ASP A 172 -5.63 16.03 4.95
N TYR A 173 -5.18 15.14 4.06
CA TYR A 173 -5.18 13.71 4.30
C TYR A 173 -4.05 12.97 3.59
N PHE A 174 -3.64 11.84 4.15
CA PHE A 174 -2.83 10.85 3.44
C PHE A 174 -3.71 9.76 2.84
N THR A 175 -3.23 9.14 1.76
CA THR A 175 -3.87 7.99 1.13
C THR A 175 -2.93 6.81 1.15
N LEU A 176 -3.38 5.68 1.71
CA LEU A 176 -2.71 4.40 1.58
C LEU A 176 -3.56 3.46 0.77
N ILE A 177 -2.92 2.68 -0.10
CA ILE A 177 -3.58 1.68 -0.93
C ILE A 177 -2.87 0.34 -0.78
N HIS A 178 -3.62 -0.65 -0.29
CA HIS A 178 -3.16 -2.02 -0.17
C HIS A 178 -4.06 -2.92 -1.00
N GLY A 179 -3.63 -4.16 -1.20
CA GLY A 179 -4.45 -5.16 -1.87
C GLY A 179 -4.29 -6.55 -1.28
N ILE A 180 -5.18 -7.46 -1.69
CA ILE A 180 -4.97 -8.89 -1.60
C ILE A 180 -5.42 -9.54 -2.89
N LEU A 181 -4.53 -10.31 -3.49
CA LEU A 181 -4.78 -11.08 -4.70
C LEU A 181 -5.32 -12.45 -4.31
N THR A 182 -6.38 -12.90 -4.99
CA THR A 182 -7.05 -14.17 -4.66
C THR A 182 -7.39 -14.95 -5.92
N MET A 183 -7.39 -16.28 -5.82
CA MET A 183 -7.83 -17.18 -6.91
C MET A 183 -9.36 -17.18 -7.10
N GLU A 184 -10.09 -16.85 -6.03
CA GLU A 184 -11.55 -16.78 -6.03
C GLU A 184 -12.00 -15.44 -5.46
N LYS A 185 -13.24 -15.03 -5.78
CA LYS A 185 -13.85 -13.83 -5.22
C LYS A 185 -13.92 -13.96 -3.69
N VAL A 186 -13.41 -12.96 -2.97
CA VAL A 186 -13.60 -12.89 -1.52
C VAL A 186 -15.07 -12.60 -1.25
N PRO A 187 -15.78 -13.41 -0.43
CA PRO A 187 -17.15 -13.11 -0.07
C PRO A 187 -17.25 -11.73 0.60
N GLU A 188 -18.22 -10.92 0.19
CA GLU A 188 -18.37 -9.53 0.64
C GLU A 188 -18.41 -9.43 2.18
N LYS A 189 -19.10 -10.37 2.85
CA LYS A 189 -19.17 -10.43 4.31
C LYS A 189 -17.78 -10.59 4.97
N VAL A 190 -16.88 -11.35 4.34
CA VAL A 190 -15.51 -11.56 4.83
C VAL A 190 -14.65 -10.33 4.54
N TRP A 191 -14.78 -9.76 3.34
CA TRP A 191 -14.04 -8.58 2.96
C TRP A 191 -14.40 -7.37 3.82
N GLN A 192 -15.69 -7.20 4.12
CA GLN A 192 -16.17 -6.12 4.97
C GLN A 192 -15.87 -6.35 6.46
N SER A 193 -15.80 -7.61 6.93
CA SER A 193 -15.53 -7.91 8.35
C SER A 193 -14.09 -7.72 8.80
N MET A 194 -13.14 -7.43 7.89
CA MET A 194 -11.77 -7.06 8.29
C MET A 194 -11.80 -5.93 9.32
N LYS A 195 -11.18 -6.16 10.48
CA LYS A 195 -11.24 -5.29 11.66
C LYS A 195 -10.38 -4.05 11.52
N LEU A 196 -10.77 -3.17 10.60
CA LEU A 196 -10.16 -1.87 10.39
C LEU A 196 -10.90 -0.83 11.24
N ASN A 197 -10.91 -1.00 12.57
CA ASN A 197 -11.65 -0.09 13.43
C ASN A 197 -11.01 1.31 13.49
N VAL A 198 -11.83 2.34 13.45
CA VAL A 198 -11.45 3.73 13.72
C VAL A 198 -11.48 3.91 15.24
N ASN A 199 -10.44 4.54 15.80
CA ASN A 199 -10.22 4.85 17.23
C ASN A 199 -9.43 3.80 18.04
N GLN A 200 -8.18 4.17 18.33
CA GLN A 200 -7.60 4.10 19.67
C GLN A 200 -6.84 5.40 19.90
#